data_AF-A0A9Q9JI04-F1
#
_entry.id   AF-A0A9Q9JI04-F1
#
_cell.length_a   1.000
_cell.length_b   1.000
_cell.length_c   1.000
_cell.angle_alpha   90.00
_cell.angle_beta   90.00
_cell.angle_gamma   90.00
#
_symmetry.space_group_name_H-M   'P 1'
#
loop_
_entity.id
_entity.type
_entity.pdbx_description
1 polymer ?
#
loop_
_entity_poly.entity_id
_entity_poly.type
_entity_poly.pdbx_seq_one_letter_code
_entity_poly.pdbx_strand_id
1 'polypeptide(L)'
;MNQQCSLAELNENLVPFTARRVTSSLIWYAEDTLNIEALQKACSYIIDPVSSTHSKIFHAERYGGSGIQRNGGGARCGFDNNYQVKGIGANPLVGEGTDGRHSNGALGAIHAIYEALWGEVLAQILPYGAVRARAVLLTDVYTDKAFERSHGKSRRALLVREPVVRPAHFERAPYFRPQQEYADRLIHDARRVRSVIRMLPGNLPVPAEGVSEEARRNPRLYCIEGLCELAHREAWQMAFCRTRFLRLTTSPSNIAMDGRLMDFNGLSCLFPGDYPDNFGHQLRLSELVKEPMVLMQGLSDLCLYLGKYLFDPDFTLVARQKVEETFQKTFREACYYCYLEQLGIPTEFIPQEGIPETLKQLVNSFVVLVNKHSERLYRPDAGSKDDSPLQRLVVELIRQSQAQTHPVDNDAEHDVHFIEAQQCFSRAIHRLTQVSIRRQINVSSLLKEMENHVRKRLQPRKCLGKACLSEEIATLLDEHSDNPYYLREALSDMGTRMQAFSREAFGHVNPVRIAV
;
A
#
# COMPACT_ATOMS: atom_id res chain seq x y z
N MET A 1 21.98 12.27 15.22
CA MET A 1 21.56 11.71 13.92
C MET A 1 21.79 10.20 14.00
N ASN A 2 20.76 9.43 14.30
CA ASN A 2 20.87 7.97 14.27
C ASN A 2 20.92 7.54 12.81
N GLN A 3 22.03 6.91 12.42
CA GLN A 3 22.19 6.30 11.11
C GLN A 3 21.15 5.16 11.03
N GLN A 4 20.20 5.27 10.10
CA GLN A 4 19.19 4.23 9.90
C GLN A 4 19.92 2.94 9.52
N CYS A 5 19.67 1.88 10.27
CA CYS A 5 20.34 0.60 10.06
C CYS A 5 19.96 0.06 8.68
N SER A 6 20.96 -0.31 7.87
CA SER A 6 20.75 -0.84 6.53
C SER A 6 20.37 -2.33 6.60
N LEU A 7 19.70 -2.84 5.56
CA LEU A 7 19.39 -4.26 5.44
C LEU A 7 20.65 -5.15 5.54
N ALA A 8 21.79 -4.65 5.05
CA ALA A 8 23.08 -5.35 5.09
C ALA A 8 23.59 -5.58 6.52
N GLU A 9 23.14 -4.81 7.50
CA GLU A 9 23.55 -4.98 8.91
C GLU A 9 22.75 -6.09 9.61
N LEU A 10 21.62 -6.52 9.04
CA LEU A 10 20.81 -7.64 9.56
C LEU A 10 21.38 -9.01 9.16
N ASN A 11 22.68 -9.25 9.42
CA ASN A 11 23.41 -10.43 8.96
C ASN A 11 22.73 -11.77 9.28
N GLU A 12 22.14 -11.92 10.46
CA GLU A 12 21.44 -13.17 10.84
C GLU A 12 20.13 -13.41 10.06
N ASN A 13 19.62 -12.39 9.38
CA ASN A 13 18.52 -12.51 8.45
C ASN A 13 18.97 -12.85 7.02
N LEU A 14 20.27 -12.83 6.71
CA LEU A 14 20.75 -13.01 5.35
C LEU A 14 21.24 -14.43 5.11
N VAL A 15 20.60 -15.16 4.18
CA VAL A 15 20.97 -16.53 3.82
C VAL A 15 21.59 -16.54 2.42
N PRO A 16 22.88 -16.88 2.28
CA PRO A 16 23.53 -16.85 0.97
C PRO A 16 23.00 -17.96 0.05
N PHE A 17 22.86 -17.64 -1.22
CA PHE A 17 22.59 -18.59 -2.30
C PHE A 17 23.26 -18.13 -3.59
N THR A 18 23.50 -19.07 -4.51
CA THR A 18 24.14 -18.78 -5.79
C THR A 18 23.09 -18.57 -6.88
N ALA A 19 23.26 -17.51 -7.67
CA ALA A 19 22.50 -17.27 -8.89
C ALA A 19 23.44 -17.19 -10.10
N ARG A 20 22.90 -17.46 -11.28
CA ARG A 20 23.59 -17.50 -12.57
C ARG A 20 23.13 -16.35 -13.45
N ARG A 21 24.06 -15.76 -14.19
CA ARG A 21 23.76 -14.67 -15.11
C ARG A 21 22.83 -15.16 -16.22
N VAL A 22 21.83 -14.34 -16.53
CA VAL A 22 20.86 -14.57 -17.60
C VAL A 22 20.86 -13.41 -18.59
N THR A 23 20.44 -13.66 -19.82
CA THR A 23 20.17 -12.59 -20.79
C THR A 23 18.88 -11.88 -20.39
N SER A 24 18.89 -10.55 -20.38
CA SER A 24 17.68 -9.78 -20.12
C SER A 24 17.73 -8.43 -20.81
N SER A 25 16.55 -7.93 -21.19
CA SER A 25 16.36 -6.59 -21.73
C SER A 25 15.74 -5.68 -20.68
N LEU A 26 16.23 -4.45 -20.57
CA LEU A 26 15.59 -3.43 -19.74
C LEU A 26 14.34 -2.90 -20.43
N ILE A 27 13.17 -3.14 -19.84
CA ILE A 27 11.88 -2.75 -20.43
C ILE A 27 11.18 -1.63 -19.66
N TRP A 28 11.62 -1.32 -18.44
CA TRP A 28 11.13 -0.18 -17.67
C TRP A 28 12.17 0.22 -16.62
N TYR A 29 12.27 1.52 -16.32
CA TYR A 29 13.06 2.04 -15.21
C TYR A 29 12.43 3.33 -14.65
N ALA A 30 12.68 3.61 -13.38
CA ALA A 30 12.28 4.86 -12.74
C ALA A 30 13.15 6.03 -13.22
N GLU A 31 12.59 7.20 -13.50
CA GLU A 31 13.31 8.35 -14.11
C GLU A 31 14.60 8.76 -13.38
N ASP A 32 14.63 8.65 -12.05
CA ASP A 32 15.77 8.98 -11.19
C ASP A 32 16.80 7.84 -11.05
N THR A 33 16.66 6.77 -11.83
CA THR A 33 17.57 5.62 -11.78
C THR A 33 18.88 5.95 -12.49
N LEU A 34 19.96 5.97 -11.73
CA LEU A 34 21.31 6.22 -12.23
C LEU A 34 22.01 4.93 -12.66
N ASN A 35 23.00 5.05 -13.58
CA ASN A 35 23.87 3.96 -14.02
C ASN A 35 23.11 2.70 -14.45
N ILE A 36 22.12 2.88 -15.32
CA ILE A 36 21.19 1.84 -15.79
C ILE A 36 21.91 0.58 -16.30
N GLU A 37 23.01 0.74 -17.06
CA GLU A 37 23.80 -0.40 -17.56
C GLU A 37 24.43 -1.22 -16.43
N ALA A 38 24.94 -0.53 -15.40
CA ALA A 38 25.53 -1.19 -14.23
C ALA A 38 24.45 -1.90 -13.40
N LEU A 39 23.28 -1.28 -13.23
CA LEU A 39 22.13 -1.89 -12.56
C LEU A 39 21.69 -3.16 -13.28
N GLN A 40 21.50 -3.10 -14.60
CA GLN A 40 21.13 -4.27 -15.40
C GLN A 40 22.19 -5.38 -15.23
N LYS A 41 23.47 -5.06 -15.42
CA LYS A 41 24.57 -6.03 -15.25
C LYS A 41 24.61 -6.65 -13.85
N ALA A 42 24.30 -5.88 -12.81
CA ALA A 42 24.29 -6.36 -11.42
C ALA A 42 23.08 -7.24 -11.08
N CYS A 43 21.95 -7.04 -11.77
CA CYS A 43 20.65 -7.63 -11.43
C CYS A 43 20.16 -8.73 -12.38
N SER A 44 20.78 -8.92 -13.56
CA SER A 44 20.43 -9.98 -14.53
C SER A 44 20.90 -11.37 -14.10
N TYR A 45 20.34 -11.89 -13.01
CA TYR A 45 20.64 -13.22 -12.48
C TYR A 45 19.37 -13.99 -12.14
N ILE A 46 19.43 -15.32 -12.25
CA ILE A 46 18.40 -16.25 -11.79
C ILE A 46 19.04 -17.46 -11.09
N ILE A 47 18.29 -18.11 -10.20
CA ILE A 47 18.67 -19.42 -9.65
C ILE A 47 18.46 -20.45 -10.76
N ASP A 48 19.57 -20.93 -11.28
CA ASP A 48 19.64 -22.01 -12.26
C ASP A 48 20.85 -22.88 -11.88
N PRO A 49 20.64 -24.03 -11.22
CA PRO A 49 21.75 -24.88 -10.78
C PRO A 49 22.44 -25.62 -11.95
N VAL A 50 21.78 -25.72 -13.11
CA VAL A 50 22.27 -26.47 -14.27
C VAL A 50 23.15 -25.60 -15.16
N SER A 51 22.89 -24.29 -15.20
CA SER A 51 23.67 -23.34 -15.99
C SER A 51 25.13 -23.18 -15.50
N SER A 52 26.05 -23.13 -16.47
CA SER A 52 27.48 -22.88 -16.25
C SER A 52 27.88 -21.41 -16.43
N THR A 53 26.92 -20.50 -16.61
CA THR A 53 27.22 -19.06 -16.77
C THR A 53 27.81 -18.46 -15.49
N HIS A 54 28.33 -17.22 -15.61
CA HIS A 54 28.92 -16.48 -14.49
C HIS A 54 27.99 -16.48 -13.27
N SER A 55 28.51 -16.89 -12.12
CA SER A 55 27.77 -16.95 -10.86
C SER A 55 28.04 -15.73 -9.99
N LYS A 56 27.03 -15.39 -9.19
CA LYS A 56 27.09 -14.36 -8.15
C LYS A 56 26.36 -14.85 -6.90
N ILE A 57 26.85 -14.46 -5.72
CA ILE A 57 26.17 -14.73 -4.46
C ILE A 57 25.14 -13.63 -4.21
N PHE A 58 23.92 -14.06 -3.90
CA PHE A 58 22.85 -13.21 -3.39
C PHE A 58 22.45 -13.71 -2.00
N HIS A 59 21.76 -12.87 -1.24
CA HIS A 59 21.22 -13.22 0.06
C HIS A 59 19.69 -13.25 0.01
N ALA A 60 19.10 -14.32 0.53
CA ALA A 60 17.68 -14.39 0.78
C ALA A 60 17.40 -13.77 2.15
N GLU A 61 16.47 -12.82 2.21
CA GLU A 61 16.12 -12.11 3.44
C GLU A 61 15.10 -12.91 4.26
N ARG A 62 15.51 -13.30 5.47
CA ARG A 62 14.65 -13.95 6.45
C ARG A 62 13.82 -12.92 7.19
N TYR A 63 12.54 -13.16 7.25
CA TYR A 63 11.60 -12.39 8.05
C TYR A 63 10.38 -13.24 8.38
N GLY A 64 9.69 -12.81 9.43
CA GLY A 64 8.50 -13.44 9.96
C GLY A 64 7.20 -12.71 9.61
N GLY A 65 6.23 -12.85 10.51
CA GLY A 65 4.99 -12.10 10.50
C GLY A 65 3.83 -12.80 9.80
N SER A 66 2.64 -12.27 10.03
CA SER A 66 1.42 -12.76 9.38
C SER A 66 1.51 -12.59 7.87
N GLY A 67 0.94 -13.52 7.09
CA GLY A 67 0.84 -13.39 5.63
C GLY A 67 1.99 -14.01 4.83
N ILE A 68 3.11 -14.40 5.46
CA ILE A 68 4.23 -15.07 4.75
C ILE A 68 3.99 -16.57 4.49
N GLN A 69 2.84 -17.10 4.91
CA GLN A 69 2.44 -18.50 4.78
C GLN A 69 3.49 -19.46 5.38
N ARG A 70 4.00 -20.41 4.59
CA ARG A 70 5.01 -21.39 4.99
C ARG A 70 6.44 -20.96 4.68
N ASN A 71 6.64 -19.79 4.08
CA ASN A 71 7.97 -19.34 3.69
C ASN A 71 8.73 -18.74 4.89
N GLY A 72 10.06 -18.75 4.82
CA GLY A 72 10.96 -18.22 5.85
C GLY A 72 11.38 -16.77 5.64
N GLY A 73 10.70 -16.06 4.73
CA GLY A 73 11.02 -14.70 4.30
C GLY A 73 10.84 -14.52 2.80
N GLY A 74 11.76 -13.79 2.17
CA GLY A 74 11.74 -13.44 0.75
C GLY A 74 12.10 -14.61 -0.16
N ALA A 75 11.23 -15.63 -0.24
CA ALA A 75 11.47 -16.92 -0.91
C ALA A 75 11.76 -16.87 -2.43
N ARG A 76 11.57 -15.70 -3.05
CA ARG A 76 11.82 -15.44 -4.47
C ARG A 76 12.64 -14.17 -4.74
N CYS A 77 13.29 -13.65 -3.70
CA CYS A 77 14.07 -12.42 -3.76
C CYS A 77 15.55 -12.73 -3.53
N GLY A 78 16.42 -11.91 -4.11
CA GLY A 78 17.86 -11.92 -3.84
C GLY A 78 18.36 -10.52 -3.59
N PHE A 79 19.07 -10.33 -2.49
CA PHE A 79 19.74 -9.10 -2.11
C PHE A 79 21.25 -9.20 -2.35
N ASP A 80 21.84 -8.23 -3.04
CA ASP A 80 23.28 -8.23 -3.38
C ASP A 80 24.11 -7.17 -2.65
N ASN A 81 23.59 -6.65 -1.53
CA ASN A 81 24.06 -5.48 -0.78
C ASN A 81 23.61 -4.11 -1.32
N ASN A 82 23.29 -4.00 -2.62
CA ASN A 82 22.89 -2.74 -3.24
C ASN A 82 21.42 -2.75 -3.68
N TYR A 83 20.98 -3.87 -4.27
CA TYR A 83 19.67 -4.04 -4.88
C TYR A 83 18.99 -5.30 -4.35
N GLN A 84 17.66 -5.24 -4.30
CA GLN A 84 16.82 -6.41 -4.09
C GLN A 84 16.15 -6.79 -5.41
N VAL A 85 16.36 -8.02 -5.86
CA VAL A 85 15.84 -8.55 -7.13
C VAL A 85 14.75 -9.57 -6.84
N LYS A 86 13.50 -9.27 -7.20
CA LYS A 86 12.35 -10.17 -7.07
C LYS A 86 12.13 -10.93 -8.38
N GLY A 87 11.80 -12.21 -8.27
CA GLY A 87 11.68 -13.11 -9.43
C GLY A 87 12.98 -13.84 -9.77
N ILE A 88 13.99 -13.78 -8.89
CA ILE A 88 15.31 -14.42 -9.07
C ILE A 88 15.23 -15.95 -9.01
N GLY A 89 14.16 -16.53 -8.46
CA GLY A 89 13.93 -17.98 -8.43
C GLY A 89 13.73 -18.48 -7.01
N ALA A 90 13.40 -19.78 -6.89
CA ALA A 90 13.20 -20.47 -5.64
C ALA A 90 14.50 -20.52 -4.81
N ASN A 91 14.53 -19.82 -3.68
CA ASN A 91 15.71 -19.74 -2.82
C ASN A 91 15.54 -20.57 -1.52
N PRO A 92 16.54 -20.61 -0.62
CA PRO A 92 16.50 -21.41 0.60
C PRO A 92 15.34 -21.13 1.58
N LEU A 93 14.59 -20.05 1.37
CA LEU A 93 13.46 -19.65 2.23
C LEU A 93 12.11 -20.12 1.71
N VAL A 94 12.07 -20.89 0.61
CA VAL A 94 10.86 -21.60 0.19
C VAL A 94 10.55 -22.70 1.20
N GLY A 95 9.38 -22.59 1.84
CA GLY A 95 8.94 -23.56 2.83
C GLY A 95 8.51 -24.91 2.26
N GLU A 96 8.62 -25.97 3.05
CA GLU A 96 8.05 -27.27 2.71
C GLU A 96 6.52 -27.19 2.50
N GLY A 97 6.05 -27.77 1.40
CA GLY A 97 4.63 -27.76 1.02
C GLY A 97 4.10 -26.40 0.58
N THR A 98 4.98 -25.45 0.21
CA THR A 98 4.59 -24.28 -0.60
C THR A 98 4.07 -24.76 -1.96
N ASP A 99 2.97 -24.17 -2.45
CA ASP A 99 2.28 -24.62 -3.64
C ASP A 99 3.11 -24.47 -4.92
N GLY A 100 2.79 -25.25 -5.95
CA GLY A 100 3.52 -25.30 -7.21
C GLY A 100 3.70 -23.93 -7.90
N ARG A 101 2.78 -22.97 -7.70
CA ARG A 101 2.85 -21.63 -8.29
C ARG A 101 3.80 -20.67 -7.57
N HIS A 102 4.04 -20.87 -6.27
CA HIS A 102 4.98 -20.06 -5.50
C HIS A 102 6.32 -20.76 -5.28
N SER A 103 6.37 -22.08 -5.51
CA SER A 103 7.57 -22.90 -5.35
C SER A 103 8.69 -22.62 -6.36
N ASN A 104 8.40 -22.15 -7.59
CA ASN A 104 9.45 -21.92 -8.61
C ASN A 104 10.17 -20.56 -8.46
N GLY A 105 9.62 -19.65 -7.66
CA GLY A 105 10.16 -18.31 -7.40
C GLY A 105 10.29 -17.40 -8.63
N ALA A 106 9.61 -17.70 -9.74
CA ALA A 106 9.56 -16.82 -10.90
C ALA A 106 8.50 -15.71 -10.72
N LEU A 107 8.68 -14.63 -11.48
CA LEU A 107 7.77 -13.49 -11.57
C LEU A 107 7.47 -13.27 -13.06
N GLY A 108 6.19 -13.23 -13.44
CA GLY A 108 5.78 -12.93 -14.81
C GLY A 108 5.93 -11.45 -15.13
N ALA A 109 6.18 -11.13 -16.41
CA ALA A 109 6.37 -9.76 -16.89
C ALA A 109 5.21 -8.82 -16.52
N ILE A 110 3.96 -9.25 -16.72
CA ILE A 110 2.76 -8.48 -16.38
C ILE A 110 2.78 -8.03 -14.92
N HIS A 111 3.03 -8.96 -13.99
CA HIS A 111 3.08 -8.66 -12.56
C HIS A 111 4.23 -7.73 -12.17
N ALA A 112 5.41 -7.88 -12.79
CA ALA A 112 6.56 -7.01 -12.53
C ALA A 112 6.28 -5.57 -12.99
N ILE A 113 5.71 -5.40 -14.18
CA ILE A 113 5.31 -4.09 -14.72
C ILE A 113 4.20 -3.48 -13.87
N TYR A 114 3.17 -4.26 -13.53
CA TYR A 114 2.06 -3.82 -12.68
C TYR A 114 2.56 -3.29 -11.32
N GLU A 115 3.46 -4.02 -10.66
CA GLU A 115 4.04 -3.61 -9.37
C GLU A 115 4.91 -2.35 -9.52
N ALA A 116 5.66 -2.21 -10.62
CA ALA A 116 6.46 -1.02 -10.89
C ALA A 116 5.61 0.23 -11.11
N LEU A 117 4.59 0.16 -11.98
CA LEU A 117 3.70 1.28 -12.28
C LEU A 117 2.90 1.74 -11.06
N TRP A 118 2.34 0.78 -10.29
CA TRP A 118 1.67 1.13 -9.03
C TRP A 118 2.64 1.67 -7.98
N GLY A 119 3.88 1.18 -7.94
CA GLY A 119 4.91 1.72 -7.06
C GLY A 119 5.14 3.21 -7.28
N GLU A 120 5.20 3.66 -8.54
CA GLU A 120 5.36 5.08 -8.88
C GLU A 120 4.14 5.92 -8.55
N VAL A 121 2.93 5.40 -8.81
CA VAL A 121 1.68 6.07 -8.44
C VAL A 121 1.60 6.27 -6.93
N LEU A 122 1.83 5.19 -6.18
CA LEU A 122 1.72 5.19 -4.73
C LEU A 122 2.81 6.00 -4.05
N ALA A 123 4.04 5.99 -4.57
CA ALA A 123 5.12 6.82 -4.06
C ALA A 123 4.76 8.31 -4.05
N GLN A 124 3.95 8.74 -5.01
CA GLN A 124 3.49 10.12 -5.12
C GLN A 124 2.30 10.45 -4.21
N ILE A 125 1.30 9.56 -4.14
CA ILE A 125 0.02 9.92 -3.50
C ILE A 125 -0.04 9.55 -2.03
N LEU A 126 0.68 8.50 -1.62
CA LEU A 126 0.59 7.96 -0.27
C LEU A 126 1.18 8.93 0.77
N PRO A 127 0.58 9.03 1.97
CA PRO A 127 1.01 9.97 3.00
C PRO A 127 2.48 9.84 3.41
N TYR A 128 3.01 8.61 3.45
CA TYR A 128 4.42 8.32 3.75
C TYR A 128 5.14 7.67 2.56
N GLY A 129 4.55 7.71 1.36
CA GLY A 129 5.12 7.16 0.14
C GLY A 129 5.12 5.63 0.04
N ALA A 130 5.88 5.13 -0.93
CA ALA A 130 6.03 3.71 -1.25
C ALA A 130 7.49 3.36 -1.53
N VAL A 131 7.86 2.11 -1.32
CA VAL A 131 9.16 1.56 -1.76
C VAL A 131 9.08 1.36 -3.27
N ARG A 132 9.95 2.06 -4.00
CA ARG A 132 9.90 2.12 -5.46
C ARG A 132 10.66 0.97 -6.11
N ALA A 133 10.14 0.51 -7.23
CA ALA A 133 10.91 -0.27 -8.18
C ALA A 133 11.90 0.66 -8.88
N ARG A 134 13.10 0.17 -9.16
CA ARG A 134 14.12 0.88 -9.91
C ARG A 134 14.15 0.45 -11.37
N ALA A 135 13.87 -0.82 -11.65
CA ALA A 135 13.81 -1.34 -13.01
C ALA A 135 12.99 -2.63 -13.12
N VAL A 136 12.52 -2.90 -14.34
CA VAL A 136 12.02 -4.21 -14.76
C VAL A 136 12.90 -4.74 -15.89
N LEU A 137 13.47 -5.92 -15.67
CA LEU A 137 14.29 -6.63 -16.64
C LEU A 137 13.52 -7.84 -17.18
N LEU A 138 13.30 -7.88 -18.49
CA LEU A 138 12.63 -8.97 -19.17
C LEU A 138 13.65 -10.03 -19.59
N THR A 139 13.53 -11.26 -19.08
CA THR A 139 14.48 -12.34 -19.39
C THR A 139 14.10 -13.05 -20.70
N ASP A 140 15.03 -13.81 -21.28
CA ASP A 140 14.77 -14.76 -22.37
C ASP A 140 14.14 -16.08 -21.90
N VAL A 141 13.93 -16.24 -20.58
CA VAL A 141 13.36 -17.43 -19.97
C VAL A 141 11.83 -17.34 -19.90
N TYR A 142 11.17 -18.41 -20.32
CA TYR A 142 9.73 -18.58 -20.20
C TYR A 142 9.41 -19.60 -19.13
N THR A 143 8.26 -19.46 -18.47
CA THR A 143 7.79 -20.46 -17.52
C THR A 143 6.80 -21.42 -18.17
N ASP A 144 6.98 -22.71 -17.92
CA ASP A 144 6.16 -23.79 -18.51
C ASP A 144 4.69 -23.79 -18.05
N LYS A 145 4.38 -23.04 -16.97
CA LYS A 145 3.01 -22.89 -16.45
C LYS A 145 2.53 -21.46 -16.68
N ALA A 146 1.33 -21.33 -17.22
CA ALA A 146 0.59 -20.07 -17.21
C ALA A 146 0.43 -19.61 -15.75
N PHE A 147 0.97 -18.43 -15.41
CA PHE A 147 0.74 -17.80 -14.09
C PHE A 147 -0.70 -17.31 -13.93
N GLU A 148 -1.47 -17.33 -15.02
CA GLU A 148 -2.79 -16.73 -15.15
C GLU A 148 -3.81 -17.71 -15.74
N ARG A 149 -5.08 -17.30 -15.70
CA ARG A 149 -6.16 -17.85 -16.54
C ARG A 149 -5.98 -17.49 -18.03
N SER A 150 -4.93 -16.76 -18.41
CA SER A 150 -4.56 -16.52 -19.80
C SER A 150 -3.80 -17.74 -20.34
N HIS A 151 -4.25 -18.23 -21.48
CA HIS A 151 -3.69 -19.40 -22.14
C HIS A 151 -2.32 -19.02 -22.76
N GLY A 152 -1.20 -19.40 -22.13
CA GLY A 152 0.14 -19.21 -22.74
C GLY A 152 1.33 -19.37 -21.80
N LYS A 153 2.54 -19.47 -22.39
CA LYS A 153 3.81 -19.38 -21.68
C LYS A 153 4.02 -17.95 -21.20
N SER A 154 4.21 -17.72 -19.90
CA SER A 154 4.51 -16.38 -19.38
C SER A 154 6.02 -16.13 -19.42
N ARG A 155 6.42 -14.99 -19.96
CA ARG A 155 7.83 -14.56 -19.97
C ARG A 155 8.23 -14.10 -18.58
N ARG A 156 9.36 -14.59 -18.08
CA ARG A 156 9.87 -14.26 -16.75
C ARG A 156 10.52 -12.87 -16.76
N ALA A 157 10.27 -12.12 -15.70
CA ALA A 157 10.88 -10.83 -15.44
C ALA A 157 11.56 -10.79 -14.07
N LEU A 158 12.49 -9.86 -13.94
CA LEU A 158 13.16 -9.50 -12.69
C LEU A 158 12.73 -8.08 -12.33
N LEU A 159 12.17 -7.90 -11.14
CA LEU A 159 11.82 -6.60 -10.60
C LEU A 159 12.92 -6.17 -9.63
N VAL A 160 13.62 -5.10 -9.96
CA VAL A 160 14.69 -4.52 -9.14
C VAL A 160 14.09 -3.44 -8.27
N ARG A 161 14.31 -3.50 -6.94
CA ARG A 161 13.80 -2.54 -5.97
C ARG A 161 14.85 -2.15 -4.94
N GLU A 162 14.58 -1.05 -4.24
CA GLU A 162 15.37 -0.63 -3.09
C GLU A 162 15.34 -1.68 -1.97
N PRO A 163 16.49 -2.00 -1.35
CA PRO A 163 16.49 -2.79 -0.12
C PRO A 163 15.99 -1.95 1.05
N VAL A 164 15.07 -2.50 1.85
CA VAL A 164 14.48 -1.81 3.01
C VAL A 164 14.35 -2.75 4.20
N VAL A 165 14.45 -2.21 5.41
CA VAL A 165 14.12 -2.92 6.64
C VAL A 165 12.61 -2.81 6.90
N ARG A 166 12.00 -3.87 7.44
CA ARG A 166 10.56 -4.05 7.64
C ARG A 166 10.31 -4.55 9.06
N PRO A 167 9.14 -4.28 9.66
CA PRO A 167 8.74 -4.87 10.94
C PRO A 167 8.96 -6.39 10.99
N ALA A 168 8.58 -7.10 9.92
CA ALA A 168 8.71 -8.55 9.81
C ALA A 168 10.15 -9.08 10.00
N HIS A 169 11.20 -8.29 9.76
CA HIS A 169 12.58 -8.72 10.00
C HIS A 169 12.84 -9.04 11.48
N PHE A 170 12.05 -8.47 12.39
CA PHE A 170 12.14 -8.66 13.83
C PHE A 170 11.09 -9.64 14.38
N GLU A 171 10.27 -10.21 13.51
CA GLU A 171 9.21 -11.17 13.88
C GLU A 171 9.62 -12.59 13.55
N ARG A 172 8.98 -13.56 14.21
CA ARG A 172 9.18 -15.00 13.94
C ARG A 172 8.43 -15.49 12.70
N ALA A 173 8.95 -16.54 12.09
CA ALA A 173 8.31 -17.32 11.03
C ALA A 173 7.90 -18.72 11.57
N PRO A 174 6.85 -18.83 12.41
CA PRO A 174 6.56 -20.06 13.16
C PRO A 174 6.16 -21.26 12.28
N TYR A 175 5.65 -21.01 11.08
CA TYR A 175 5.21 -22.05 10.15
C TYR A 175 6.26 -22.40 9.09
N PHE A 176 7.41 -21.74 9.09
CA PHE A 176 8.48 -22.04 8.16
C PHE A 176 9.17 -23.36 8.52
N ARG A 177 9.18 -24.26 7.55
CA ARG A 177 10.00 -25.47 7.57
C ARG A 177 10.93 -25.41 6.38
N PRO A 178 12.25 -25.34 6.58
CA PRO A 178 13.19 -25.32 5.47
C PRO A 178 13.15 -26.66 4.73
N GLN A 179 13.45 -26.63 3.44
CA GLN A 179 13.73 -27.86 2.70
C GLN A 179 14.90 -28.60 3.35
N GLN A 180 14.89 -29.93 3.28
CA GLN A 180 15.90 -30.78 3.90
C GLN A 180 17.34 -30.37 3.55
N GLU A 181 17.60 -29.97 2.31
CA GLU A 181 18.92 -29.53 1.83
C GLU A 181 19.45 -28.24 2.49
N TYR A 182 18.57 -27.44 3.10
CA TYR A 182 18.91 -26.18 3.78
C TYR A 182 18.76 -26.25 5.30
N ALA A 183 18.19 -27.33 5.85
CA ALA A 183 17.84 -27.43 7.27
C ALA A 183 19.04 -27.15 8.20
N ASP A 184 20.20 -27.71 7.89
CA ASP A 184 21.42 -27.56 8.71
C ASP A 184 22.13 -26.20 8.52
N ARG A 185 21.73 -25.42 7.51
CA ARG A 185 22.36 -24.13 7.17
C ARG A 185 21.67 -22.95 7.85
N LEU A 186 20.47 -23.15 8.40
CA LEU A 186 19.66 -22.08 8.95
C LEU A 186 19.67 -22.11 10.47
N ILE A 187 20.02 -20.97 11.07
CA ILE A 187 19.83 -20.78 12.50
C ILE A 187 18.34 -20.89 12.87
N HIS A 188 18.08 -21.48 14.03
CA HIS A 188 16.72 -21.62 14.56
C HIS A 188 16.05 -20.24 14.69
N ASP A 189 14.80 -20.13 14.23
CA ASP A 189 14.10 -18.84 14.10
C ASP A 189 14.00 -18.05 15.42
N ALA A 190 13.77 -18.72 16.56
CA ALA A 190 13.77 -18.06 17.85
C ALA A 190 15.14 -17.46 18.25
N ARG A 191 16.25 -18.09 17.84
CA ARG A 191 17.61 -17.57 18.08
C ARG A 191 17.88 -16.37 17.18
N ARG A 192 17.51 -16.46 15.90
CA ARG A 192 17.56 -15.33 14.95
C ARG A 192 16.85 -14.11 15.51
N VAL A 193 15.58 -14.24 15.89
CA VAL A 193 14.79 -13.11 16.43
C VAL A 193 15.44 -12.53 17.69
N ARG A 194 15.90 -13.38 18.62
CA ARG A 194 16.61 -12.93 19.83
C ARG A 194 17.87 -12.12 19.50
N SER A 195 18.57 -12.47 18.41
CA SER A 195 19.76 -11.75 17.95
C SER A 195 19.37 -10.40 17.32
N VAL A 196 18.47 -10.41 16.33
CA VAL A 196 18.16 -9.22 15.53
C VAL A 196 17.29 -8.18 16.24
N ILE A 197 16.46 -8.58 17.21
CA ILE A 197 15.57 -7.66 17.95
C ILE A 197 16.32 -6.52 18.66
N ARG A 198 17.61 -6.73 18.98
CA ARG A 198 18.48 -5.70 19.58
C ARG A 198 18.74 -4.53 18.64
N MET A 199 18.60 -4.73 17.33
CA MET A 199 18.75 -3.67 16.32
C MET A 199 17.45 -2.90 16.07
N LEU A 200 16.30 -3.40 16.55
CA LEU A 200 15.00 -2.73 16.34
C LEU A 200 14.98 -1.28 16.82
N PRO A 201 15.51 -0.89 18.01
CA PRO A 201 15.49 0.50 18.44
C PRO A 201 16.15 1.46 17.44
N GLY A 202 17.28 1.07 16.83
CA GLY A 202 17.97 1.87 15.82
C GLY A 202 17.25 1.94 14.46
N ASN A 203 16.23 1.09 14.26
CA ASN A 203 15.41 1.05 13.05
C ASN A 203 14.05 1.72 13.22
N LEU A 204 13.64 2.06 14.45
CA LEU A 204 12.35 2.70 14.67
C LEU A 204 12.35 4.12 14.08
N PRO A 205 11.23 4.55 13.48
CA PRO A 205 11.09 5.90 12.98
C PRO A 205 11.07 6.91 14.14
N VAL A 206 11.44 8.14 13.83
CA VAL A 206 11.44 9.27 14.78
C VAL A 206 10.36 10.26 14.35
N PRO A 207 9.53 10.77 15.28
CA PRO A 207 8.56 11.84 14.99
C PRO A 207 9.22 13.06 14.36
N ALA A 208 8.45 13.86 13.62
CA ALA A 208 8.96 15.09 13.00
C ALA A 208 9.48 16.10 14.03
N GLU A 209 8.85 16.15 15.20
CA GLU A 209 9.21 16.96 16.36
C GLU A 209 10.46 16.43 17.10
N GLY A 210 10.92 15.23 16.73
CA GLY A 210 11.96 14.48 17.43
C GLY A 210 11.42 13.69 18.62
N VAL A 211 12.29 12.86 19.19
CA VAL A 211 12.00 12.14 20.44
C VAL A 211 12.08 13.06 21.66
N SER A 212 11.28 12.76 22.69
CA SER A 212 11.26 13.54 23.93
C SER A 212 12.61 13.52 24.66
N GLU A 213 12.88 14.56 25.48
CA GLU A 213 14.12 14.62 26.28
C GLU A 213 14.24 13.44 27.27
N GLU A 214 13.11 12.93 27.76
CA GLU A 214 13.09 11.75 28.62
C GLU A 214 13.44 10.49 27.82
N ALA A 215 12.87 10.32 26.62
CA ALA A 215 13.17 9.19 25.74
C ALA A 215 14.65 9.11 25.38
N ARG A 216 15.33 10.25 25.19
CA ARG A 216 16.78 10.28 24.93
C ARG A 216 17.62 9.64 26.03
N ARG A 217 17.11 9.58 27.26
CA ARG A 217 17.79 9.02 28.42
C ARG A 217 17.20 7.68 28.88
N ASN A 218 16.06 7.28 28.33
CA ASN A 218 15.33 6.08 28.71
C ASN A 218 15.07 5.18 27.49
N PRO A 219 15.84 4.09 27.31
CA PRO A 219 15.69 3.17 26.19
C PRO A 219 14.29 2.56 26.04
N ARG A 220 13.57 2.35 27.16
CA ARG A 220 12.20 1.84 27.12
C ARG A 220 11.27 2.88 26.49
N LEU A 221 11.36 4.12 26.95
CA LEU A 221 10.51 5.19 26.44
C LEU A 221 10.86 5.53 24.98
N TYR A 222 12.14 5.51 24.62
CA TYR A 222 12.59 5.65 23.22
C TYR A 222 11.94 4.62 22.30
N CYS A 223 11.94 3.34 22.69
CA CYS A 223 11.28 2.30 21.91
C CYS A 223 9.77 2.51 21.81
N ILE A 224 9.12 2.93 22.90
CA ILE A 224 7.67 3.20 22.90
C ILE A 224 7.35 4.36 21.95
N GLU A 225 8.07 5.48 22.02
CA GLU A 225 7.85 6.62 21.12
C GLU A 225 8.07 6.23 19.65
N GLY A 226 9.13 5.47 19.35
CA GLY A 226 9.38 5.00 18.00
C GLY A 226 8.35 4.00 17.47
N LEU A 227 7.80 3.13 18.33
CA LEU A 227 6.70 2.23 17.97
C LEU A 227 5.38 2.99 17.75
N CYS A 228 5.11 4.00 18.58
CA CYS A 228 3.97 4.91 18.41
C CYS A 228 4.08 5.70 17.10
N GLU A 229 5.28 6.18 16.74
CA GLU A 229 5.52 6.84 15.46
C GLU A 229 5.28 5.86 14.29
N LEU A 230 5.80 4.63 14.37
CA LEU A 230 5.50 3.63 13.34
C LEU A 230 4.00 3.39 13.22
N ALA A 231 3.30 3.19 14.35
CA ALA A 231 1.85 3.03 14.38
C ALA A 231 1.10 4.20 13.74
N HIS A 232 1.54 5.42 14.00
CA HIS A 232 0.99 6.64 13.39
C HIS A 232 1.14 6.60 11.87
N ARG A 233 2.33 6.26 11.35
CA ARG A 233 2.57 6.19 9.90
C ARG A 233 1.74 5.11 9.22
N GLU A 234 1.70 3.91 9.81
CA GLU A 234 0.92 2.78 9.30
C GLU A 234 -0.58 3.10 9.30
N ALA A 235 -1.09 3.74 10.35
CA ALA A 235 -2.49 4.17 10.45
C ALA A 235 -2.89 5.15 9.34
N TRP A 236 -2.05 6.15 9.05
CA TRP A 236 -2.28 7.11 7.95
C TRP A 236 -2.30 6.44 6.58
N GLN A 237 -1.32 5.56 6.32
CA GLN A 237 -1.27 4.80 5.07
C GLN A 237 -2.55 3.99 4.87
N MET A 238 -2.97 3.25 5.89
CA MET A 238 -4.16 2.41 5.83
C MET A 238 -5.45 3.21 5.73
N ALA A 239 -5.56 4.33 6.44
CA ALA A 239 -6.71 5.23 6.33
C ALA A 239 -6.83 5.77 4.91
N PHE A 240 -5.72 6.25 4.33
CA PHE A 240 -5.68 6.76 2.96
C PHE A 240 -6.14 5.70 1.95
N CYS A 241 -5.60 4.49 2.03
CA CYS A 241 -5.97 3.38 1.14
C CYS A 241 -7.45 2.99 1.31
N ARG A 242 -7.94 2.90 2.55
CA ARG A 242 -9.32 2.52 2.85
C ARG A 242 -10.34 3.47 2.27
N THR A 243 -10.16 4.78 2.46
CA THR A 243 -11.12 5.77 1.94
C THR A 243 -11.11 5.88 0.41
N ARG A 244 -10.07 5.34 -0.24
CA ARG A 244 -9.91 5.30 -1.70
C ARG A 244 -10.17 3.91 -2.29
N PHE A 245 -10.62 2.96 -1.47
CA PHE A 245 -10.92 1.59 -1.90
C PHE A 245 -9.72 0.87 -2.53
N LEU A 246 -8.51 1.17 -2.07
CA LEU A 246 -7.28 0.52 -2.51
C LEU A 246 -6.97 -0.64 -1.57
N ARG A 247 -7.27 -1.87 -2.00
CA ARG A 247 -6.89 -3.08 -1.28
C ARG A 247 -5.46 -3.44 -1.65
N LEU A 248 -4.58 -3.64 -0.67
CA LEU A 248 -3.14 -3.86 -0.91
C LEU A 248 -2.70 -5.32 -0.77
N THR A 249 -3.41 -6.12 0.02
CA THR A 249 -2.94 -7.39 0.60
C THR A 249 -1.68 -7.21 1.46
N THR A 250 -1.70 -6.18 2.31
CA THR A 250 -0.54 -5.83 3.13
C THR A 250 -0.38 -6.70 4.38
N SER A 251 0.82 -6.66 4.95
CA SER A 251 1.22 -7.31 6.19
C SER A 251 2.48 -6.63 6.72
N PRO A 252 3.00 -6.98 7.91
CA PRO A 252 4.27 -6.46 8.42
C PRO A 252 5.47 -6.74 7.50
N SER A 253 5.35 -7.66 6.54
CA SER A 253 6.38 -7.91 5.52
C SER A 253 6.26 -7.00 4.29
N ASN A 254 5.20 -6.21 4.17
CA ASN A 254 4.88 -5.39 3.00
C ASN A 254 4.88 -3.89 3.35
N ILE A 255 5.53 -3.53 4.45
CA ILE A 255 5.76 -2.15 4.87
C ILE A 255 7.19 -2.00 5.41
N ALA A 256 7.83 -0.88 5.10
CA ALA A 256 9.14 -0.55 5.62
C ALA A 256 9.06 0.12 7.00
N MET A 257 10.16 0.09 7.76
CA MET A 257 10.24 0.71 9.10
C MET A 257 10.02 2.23 9.09
N ASP A 258 10.12 2.87 7.93
CA ASP A 258 9.83 4.30 7.76
C ASP A 258 8.35 4.58 7.40
N GLY A 259 7.51 3.55 7.29
CA GLY A 259 6.10 3.64 6.93
C GLY A 259 5.80 3.55 5.43
N ARG A 260 6.80 3.41 4.55
CA ARG A 260 6.58 3.21 3.11
C ARG A 260 6.00 1.83 2.82
N LEU A 261 4.89 1.79 2.07
CA LEU A 261 4.27 0.53 1.63
C LEU A 261 5.05 -0.11 0.48
N MET A 262 4.94 -1.44 0.31
CA MET A 262 5.57 -2.17 -0.79
C MET A 262 4.84 -3.45 -1.18
N ASP A 263 5.29 -4.11 -2.25
CA ASP A 263 4.72 -5.35 -2.80
C ASP A 263 3.28 -5.19 -3.33
N PHE A 264 3.15 -4.38 -4.38
CA PHE A 264 1.85 -3.97 -4.94
C PHE A 264 1.24 -4.95 -5.93
N ASN A 265 1.82 -6.15 -6.09
CA ASN A 265 1.25 -7.15 -7.00
C ASN A 265 -0.17 -7.55 -6.57
N GLY A 266 -0.47 -7.56 -5.27
CA GLY A 266 -1.80 -7.86 -4.75
C GLY A 266 -2.81 -6.71 -4.82
N LEU A 267 -2.38 -5.52 -5.26
CA LEU A 267 -3.20 -4.33 -5.24
C LEU A 267 -4.45 -4.48 -6.11
N SER A 268 -5.57 -3.93 -5.63
CA SER A 268 -6.80 -3.78 -6.42
C SER A 268 -7.52 -2.49 -6.03
N CYS A 269 -7.86 -1.67 -7.02
CA CYS A 269 -8.83 -0.58 -6.85
C CYS A 269 -10.24 -1.19 -6.86
N LEU A 270 -11.00 -1.02 -5.78
CA LEU A 270 -12.34 -1.59 -5.57
C LEU A 270 -13.39 -0.48 -5.51
N PHE A 271 -13.24 0.55 -6.34
CA PHE A 271 -14.07 1.73 -6.27
C PHE A 271 -15.55 1.39 -6.57
N PRO A 272 -16.51 1.90 -5.79
CA PRO A 272 -17.92 1.59 -5.99
C PRO A 272 -18.42 1.94 -7.39
N GLY A 273 -19.06 0.99 -8.06
CA GLY A 273 -19.59 1.13 -9.42
C GLY A 273 -18.66 0.64 -10.54
N ASP A 274 -17.37 0.40 -10.26
CA ASP A 274 -16.44 -0.14 -11.27
C ASP A 274 -16.57 -1.66 -11.46
N TYR A 275 -17.16 -2.36 -10.49
CA TYR A 275 -17.34 -3.80 -10.48
C TYR A 275 -18.81 -4.18 -10.25
N PRO A 276 -19.28 -5.29 -10.85
CA PRO A 276 -20.57 -5.86 -10.46
C PRO A 276 -20.54 -6.24 -8.99
N ASP A 277 -21.60 -5.91 -8.26
CA ASP A 277 -21.73 -6.30 -6.86
C ASP A 277 -22.02 -7.81 -6.75
N ASN A 278 -20.94 -8.58 -6.57
CA ASN A 278 -20.99 -10.02 -6.46
C ASN A 278 -20.15 -10.50 -5.26
N PHE A 279 -20.29 -11.77 -4.90
CA PHE A 279 -19.57 -12.36 -3.77
C PHE A 279 -18.05 -12.10 -3.81
N GLY A 280 -17.41 -12.17 -4.98
CA GLY A 280 -15.98 -11.93 -5.12
C GLY A 280 -15.58 -10.46 -4.92
N HIS A 281 -16.44 -9.51 -5.26
CA HIS A 281 -16.25 -8.10 -4.94
C HIS A 281 -16.44 -7.84 -3.44
N GLN A 282 -17.52 -8.36 -2.86
CA GLN A 282 -17.83 -8.21 -1.42
C GLN A 282 -16.75 -8.84 -0.52
N LEU A 283 -16.20 -9.99 -0.91
CA LEU A 283 -15.09 -10.62 -0.20
C LEU A 283 -13.85 -9.70 -0.18
N ARG A 284 -13.49 -9.10 -1.33
CA ARG A 284 -12.35 -8.19 -1.43
C ARG A 284 -12.54 -6.90 -0.62
N LEU A 285 -13.77 -6.38 -0.54
CA LEU A 285 -14.11 -5.26 0.34
C LEU A 285 -14.00 -5.65 1.82
N SER A 286 -14.44 -6.86 2.20
CA SER A 286 -14.26 -7.37 3.57
C SER A 286 -12.77 -7.50 3.93
N GLU A 287 -11.94 -7.92 2.99
CA GLU A 287 -10.48 -8.00 3.17
C GLU A 287 -9.86 -6.61 3.35
N LEU A 288 -10.20 -5.64 2.49
CA LEU A 288 -9.77 -4.23 2.63
C LEU A 288 -10.05 -3.68 4.04
N VAL A 289 -11.24 -3.97 4.58
CA VAL A 289 -11.65 -3.53 5.92
C VAL A 289 -10.76 -4.11 7.03
N LYS A 290 -10.18 -5.28 6.83
CA LYS A 290 -9.36 -6.01 7.82
C LYS A 290 -7.87 -5.67 7.75
N GLU A 291 -7.37 -5.15 6.63
CA GLU A 291 -5.96 -4.83 6.42
C GLU A 291 -5.31 -4.01 7.56
N PRO A 292 -5.96 -2.95 8.10
CA PRO A 292 -5.36 -2.18 9.20
C PRO A 292 -5.07 -3.01 10.45
N MET A 293 -5.91 -4.00 10.75
CA MET A 293 -5.75 -4.86 11.93
C MET A 293 -4.59 -5.83 11.80
N VAL A 294 -4.22 -6.20 10.57
CA VAL A 294 -3.06 -7.06 10.30
C VAL A 294 -1.77 -6.33 10.69
N LEU A 295 -1.66 -5.04 10.36
CA LEU A 295 -0.52 -4.21 10.73
C LEU A 295 -0.48 -3.93 12.24
N MET A 296 -1.63 -3.60 12.84
CA MET A 296 -1.74 -3.43 14.30
C MET A 296 -1.29 -4.68 15.07
N GLN A 297 -1.59 -5.88 14.56
CA GLN A 297 -1.09 -7.12 15.14
C GLN A 297 0.43 -7.24 15.03
N GLY A 298 1.03 -6.88 13.88
CA GLY A 298 2.48 -6.85 13.73
C GLY A 298 3.17 -5.92 14.72
N LEU A 299 2.63 -4.72 14.94
CA LEU A 299 3.12 -3.78 15.95
C LEU A 299 3.04 -4.37 17.37
N SER A 300 1.93 -5.05 17.69
CA SER A 300 1.76 -5.75 18.96
C SER A 300 2.75 -6.90 19.14
N ASP A 301 3.15 -7.56 18.06
CA ASP A 301 4.17 -8.61 18.05
C ASP A 301 5.57 -8.02 18.26
N LEU A 302 5.89 -6.86 17.67
CA LEU A 302 7.14 -6.14 17.98
C LEU A 302 7.25 -5.78 19.48
N CYS A 303 6.17 -5.27 20.08
CA CYS A 303 6.11 -4.98 21.51
C CYS A 303 6.39 -6.23 22.37
N LEU A 304 5.86 -7.38 21.95
CA LEU A 304 6.10 -8.66 22.61
C LEU A 304 7.56 -9.09 22.49
N TYR A 305 8.16 -9.03 21.30
CA TYR A 305 9.55 -9.46 21.11
C TYR A 305 10.54 -8.56 21.84
N LEU A 306 10.29 -7.25 21.89
CA LEU A 306 11.08 -6.31 22.70
C LEU A 306 11.01 -6.63 24.19
N GLY A 307 9.81 -6.80 24.76
CA GLY A 307 9.70 -7.15 26.18
C GLY A 307 10.27 -8.53 26.49
N LYS A 308 10.13 -9.50 25.59
CA LYS A 308 10.67 -10.85 25.78
C LYS A 308 12.19 -10.92 25.75
N TYR A 309 12.84 -10.18 24.85
CA TYR A 309 14.27 -10.38 24.56
C TYR A 309 15.18 -9.21 24.94
N LEU A 310 14.62 -8.01 25.16
CA LEU A 310 15.39 -6.80 25.47
C LEU A 310 14.99 -6.15 26.79
N PHE A 311 13.70 -6.18 27.15
CA PHE A 311 13.18 -5.56 28.37
C PHE A 311 12.50 -6.60 29.27
N ASP A 312 11.23 -6.38 29.63
CA ASP A 312 10.46 -7.19 30.56
C ASP A 312 8.95 -7.23 30.16
N PRO A 313 8.12 -8.07 30.80
CA PRO A 313 6.69 -8.15 30.52
C PRO A 313 5.92 -6.83 30.75
N ASP A 314 6.34 -6.01 31.72
CA ASP A 314 5.70 -4.72 31.99
C ASP A 314 5.89 -3.75 30.82
N PHE A 315 7.06 -3.79 30.17
CA PHE A 315 7.30 -3.06 28.92
C PHE A 315 6.29 -3.48 27.85
N THR A 316 6.07 -4.80 27.65
CA THR A 316 5.13 -5.29 26.63
C THR A 316 3.72 -4.77 26.88
N LEU A 317 3.25 -4.78 28.13
CA LEU A 317 1.92 -4.30 28.48
C LEU A 317 1.76 -2.80 28.14
N VAL A 318 2.67 -1.97 28.64
CA VAL A 318 2.63 -0.51 28.44
C VAL A 318 2.80 -0.15 26.95
N ALA A 319 3.73 -0.80 26.25
CA ALA A 319 3.99 -0.53 24.85
C ALA A 319 2.79 -0.89 23.97
N ARG A 320 2.17 -2.07 24.19
CA ARG A 320 0.98 -2.49 23.44
C ARG A 320 -0.18 -1.53 23.62
N GLN A 321 -0.45 -1.13 24.86
CA GLN A 321 -1.52 -0.18 25.15
C GLN A 321 -1.30 1.14 24.39
N LYS A 322 -0.11 1.74 24.52
CA LYS A 322 0.20 3.02 23.86
C LYS A 322 0.17 2.93 22.32
N VAL A 323 0.69 1.85 21.76
CA VAL A 323 0.70 1.60 20.31
C VAL A 323 -0.71 1.40 19.78
N GLU A 324 -1.55 0.63 20.48
CA GLU A 324 -2.95 0.41 20.09
C GLU A 324 -3.76 1.71 20.16
N GLU A 325 -3.64 2.46 21.25
CA GLU A 325 -4.27 3.77 21.42
C GLU A 325 -3.85 4.74 20.30
N THR A 326 -2.55 4.79 20.00
CA THR A 326 -1.99 5.63 18.93
C THR A 326 -2.55 5.23 17.57
N PHE A 327 -2.47 3.94 17.21
CA PHE A 327 -2.96 3.45 15.93
C PHE A 327 -4.45 3.72 15.74
N GLN A 328 -5.29 3.39 16.73
CA GLN A 328 -6.73 3.56 16.63
C GLN A 328 -7.15 5.02 16.54
N LYS A 329 -6.55 5.89 17.38
CA LYS A 329 -6.81 7.34 17.34
C LYS A 329 -6.40 7.91 15.99
N THR A 330 -5.16 7.68 15.57
CA THR A 330 -4.63 8.20 14.31
C THR A 330 -5.40 7.68 13.11
N PHE A 331 -5.71 6.38 13.06
CA PHE A 331 -6.45 5.77 11.95
C PHE A 331 -7.83 6.40 11.80
N ARG A 332 -8.55 6.58 12.92
CA ARG A 332 -9.89 7.18 12.92
C ARG A 332 -9.85 8.63 12.45
N GLU A 333 -8.92 9.43 12.98
CA GLU A 333 -8.76 10.83 12.59
C GLU A 333 -8.32 10.97 11.13
N ALA A 334 -7.36 10.17 10.68
CA ALA A 334 -6.93 10.11 9.30
C ALA A 334 -8.08 9.72 8.34
N CYS A 335 -8.94 8.79 8.72
CA CYS A 335 -10.14 8.46 7.94
C CYS A 335 -11.09 9.66 7.81
N TYR A 336 -11.31 10.43 8.89
CA TYR A 336 -12.12 11.64 8.82
C TYR A 336 -11.52 12.67 7.86
N TYR A 337 -10.23 12.98 7.97
CA TYR A 337 -9.55 13.90 7.05
C TYR A 337 -9.64 13.41 5.60
N CYS A 338 -9.39 12.13 5.36
CA CYS A 338 -9.43 11.57 4.02
C CYS A 338 -10.83 11.59 3.41
N TYR A 339 -11.88 11.26 4.17
CA TYR A 339 -13.25 11.35 3.65
C TYR A 339 -13.68 12.79 3.42
N LEU A 340 -13.38 13.73 4.32
CA LEU A 340 -13.68 15.14 4.12
C LEU A 340 -13.03 15.68 2.84
N GLU A 341 -11.78 15.29 2.57
CA GLU A 341 -11.07 15.61 1.33
C GLU A 341 -11.79 15.04 0.09
N GLN A 342 -12.25 13.79 0.14
CA GLN A 342 -13.01 13.18 -0.97
C GLN A 342 -14.37 13.86 -1.18
N LEU A 343 -14.98 14.38 -0.11
CA LEU A 343 -16.24 15.14 -0.14
C LEU A 343 -16.06 16.62 -0.52
N GLY A 344 -14.84 17.04 -0.90
CA GLY A 344 -14.56 18.40 -1.32
C GLY A 344 -14.49 19.43 -0.20
N ILE A 345 -14.50 19.01 1.07
CA ILE A 345 -14.42 19.92 2.21
C ILE A 345 -12.98 20.45 2.31
N PRO A 346 -12.74 21.76 2.15
CA PRO A 346 -11.37 22.25 2.10
C PRO A 346 -10.73 22.23 3.50
N THR A 347 -9.53 21.66 3.59
CA THR A 347 -8.84 21.40 4.86
C THR A 347 -8.52 22.67 5.66
N GLU A 348 -8.36 23.81 4.99
CA GLU A 348 -8.11 25.11 5.60
C GLU A 348 -9.31 25.65 6.42
N PHE A 349 -10.48 25.03 6.28
CA PHE A 349 -11.67 25.31 7.10
C PHE A 349 -11.77 24.40 8.34
N ILE A 350 -10.84 23.45 8.49
CA ILE A 350 -10.70 22.62 9.67
C ILE A 350 -9.83 23.40 10.69
N PRO A 351 -10.34 23.67 11.91
CA PRO A 351 -9.56 24.35 12.94
C PRO A 351 -8.32 23.54 13.39
N GLN A 352 -7.34 24.23 13.97
CA GLN A 352 -6.13 23.58 14.49
C GLN A 352 -6.43 22.70 15.71
N GLU A 353 -7.50 22.99 16.44
CA GLU A 353 -7.97 22.23 17.61
C GLU A 353 -8.58 20.87 17.23
N GLY A 354 -8.73 20.59 15.93
CA GLY A 354 -9.16 19.31 15.39
C GLY A 354 -10.48 19.38 14.63
N ILE A 355 -10.93 18.21 14.17
CA ILE A 355 -12.12 18.10 13.31
C ILE A 355 -13.40 18.40 14.12
N PRO A 356 -14.19 19.41 13.74
CA PRO A 356 -15.46 19.75 14.37
C PRO A 356 -16.46 18.59 14.34
N GLU A 357 -17.27 18.47 15.38
CA GLU A 357 -18.24 17.37 15.52
C GLU A 357 -19.24 17.32 14.35
N THR A 358 -19.64 18.48 13.81
CA THR A 358 -20.53 18.55 12.62
C THR A 358 -19.91 17.88 11.39
N LEU A 359 -18.58 17.98 11.21
CA LEU A 359 -17.87 17.35 10.09
C LEU A 359 -17.63 15.86 10.35
N LYS A 360 -17.41 15.46 11.61
CA LYS A 360 -17.36 14.04 11.98
C LYS A 360 -18.70 13.34 11.73
N GLN A 361 -19.81 13.98 12.11
CA GLN A 361 -21.17 13.48 11.85
C GLN A 361 -21.45 13.31 10.36
N LEU A 362 -21.06 14.29 9.54
CA LEU A 362 -21.10 14.20 8.07
C LEU A 362 -20.39 12.95 7.54
N VAL A 363 -19.14 12.72 7.95
CA VAL A 363 -18.39 11.55 7.50
C VAL A 363 -19.04 10.26 7.99
N ASN A 364 -19.47 10.19 9.25
CA ASN A 364 -20.13 9.00 9.80
C ASN A 364 -21.40 8.67 9.00
N SER A 365 -22.27 9.65 8.74
CA SER A 365 -23.49 9.44 7.93
C SER A 365 -23.16 9.05 6.50
N PHE A 366 -22.13 9.65 5.90
CA PHE A 366 -21.68 9.30 4.55
C PHE A 366 -21.14 7.87 4.50
N VAL A 367 -20.37 7.42 5.49
CA VAL A 367 -19.87 6.03 5.56
C VAL A 367 -21.00 5.04 5.84
N VAL A 368 -22.06 5.42 6.54
CA VAL A 368 -23.26 4.59 6.70
C VAL A 368 -24.01 4.47 5.38
N LEU A 369 -24.30 5.57 4.69
CA LEU A 369 -24.93 5.59 3.36
C LEU A 369 -24.10 4.80 2.34
N VAL A 370 -22.82 5.18 2.25
CA VAL A 370 -21.63 4.33 2.18
C VAL A 370 -21.93 2.86 2.11
N ASN A 371 -22.00 2.20 3.28
CA ASN A 371 -22.01 0.75 3.46
C ASN A 371 -23.40 0.09 3.52
N LYS A 372 -24.48 0.87 3.69
CA LYS A 372 -25.86 0.37 3.87
C LYS A 372 -26.69 0.48 2.60
N HIS A 373 -26.01 0.63 1.47
CA HIS A 373 -26.53 0.76 0.13
C HIS A 373 -27.86 0.03 -0.13
N SER A 374 -28.83 0.72 -0.72
CA SER A 374 -29.90 0.08 -1.50
C SER A 374 -29.40 -0.15 -2.93
N GLU A 375 -29.64 -1.34 -3.51
CA GLU A 375 -29.28 -1.68 -4.91
C GLU A 375 -29.84 -0.67 -5.95
N ARG A 376 -30.81 0.14 -5.55
CA ARG A 376 -31.57 1.06 -6.41
C ARG A 376 -30.89 2.43 -6.60
N LEU A 377 -30.24 2.97 -5.55
CA LEU A 377 -29.53 4.27 -5.61
C LEU A 377 -28.32 4.27 -6.55
N TYR A 378 -27.79 3.08 -6.85
CA TYR A 378 -26.57 2.88 -7.65
C TYR A 378 -26.83 2.30 -9.03
N ARG A 379 -28.10 2.14 -9.46
CA ARG A 379 -28.35 1.72 -10.85
C ARG A 379 -27.80 2.80 -11.79
N PRO A 380 -26.89 2.44 -12.72
CA PRO A 380 -26.58 3.32 -13.82
C PRO A 380 -27.89 3.52 -14.57
N ASP A 381 -28.34 4.76 -14.70
CA ASP A 381 -29.29 5.06 -15.76
C ASP A 381 -28.56 4.71 -17.05
N ALA A 382 -29.18 3.91 -17.92
CA ALA A 382 -28.54 3.38 -19.12
C ALA A 382 -27.99 4.48 -20.08
N GLY A 383 -28.27 5.76 -19.79
CA GLY A 383 -27.82 6.94 -20.54
C GLY A 383 -26.67 7.77 -19.94
N SER A 384 -26.27 7.64 -18.67
CA SER A 384 -25.20 8.52 -18.10
C SER A 384 -23.83 7.83 -18.14
N LYS A 385 -23.11 7.96 -19.25
CA LYS A 385 -21.85 7.23 -19.47
C LYS A 385 -20.62 7.78 -18.74
N ASP A 386 -20.70 8.96 -18.12
CA ASP A 386 -19.49 9.69 -17.69
C ASP A 386 -19.26 9.75 -16.17
N ASP A 387 -20.32 9.74 -15.34
CA ASP A 387 -20.18 9.89 -13.89
C ASP A 387 -20.30 8.56 -13.12
N SER A 388 -19.47 8.35 -12.09
CA SER A 388 -19.62 7.19 -11.19
C SER A 388 -20.88 7.34 -10.32
N PRO A 389 -21.53 6.25 -9.91
CA PRO A 389 -22.74 6.38 -9.08
C PRO A 389 -22.44 7.00 -7.70
N LEU A 390 -21.23 6.83 -7.14
CA LEU A 390 -20.81 7.53 -5.92
C LEU A 390 -20.62 9.04 -6.15
N GLN A 391 -20.08 9.43 -7.32
CA GLN A 391 -19.94 10.82 -7.73
C GLN A 391 -21.30 11.50 -7.85
N ARG A 392 -22.26 10.87 -8.55
CA ARG A 392 -23.64 11.38 -8.69
C ARG A 392 -24.30 11.56 -7.33
N LEU A 393 -24.17 10.58 -6.44
CA LEU A 393 -24.73 10.61 -5.09
C LEU A 393 -24.23 11.82 -4.29
N VAL A 394 -22.92 12.06 -4.26
CA VAL A 394 -22.34 13.17 -3.48
C VAL A 394 -22.65 14.52 -4.10
N VAL A 395 -22.63 14.63 -5.44
CA VAL A 395 -23.06 15.85 -6.14
C VAL A 395 -24.52 16.19 -5.81
N GLU A 396 -25.40 15.18 -5.78
CA GLU A 396 -26.80 15.38 -5.43
C GLU A 396 -26.97 15.85 -3.98
N LEU A 397 -26.24 15.25 -3.03
CA LEU A 397 -26.23 15.70 -1.63
C LEU A 397 -25.79 17.17 -1.51
N ILE A 398 -24.79 17.60 -2.28
CA ILE A 398 -24.35 19.00 -2.33
C ILE A 398 -25.44 19.90 -2.90
N ARG A 399 -26.06 19.54 -4.03
CA ARG A 399 -27.10 20.36 -4.67
C ARG A 399 -28.35 20.50 -3.81
N GLN A 400 -28.84 19.41 -3.23
CA GLN A 400 -30.04 19.44 -2.39
C GLN A 400 -29.81 20.19 -1.08
N SER A 401 -28.57 20.26 -0.58
CA SER A 401 -28.25 21.08 0.59
C SER A 401 -28.34 22.60 0.32
N GLN A 402 -28.36 23.02 -0.95
CA GLN A 402 -28.47 24.42 -1.37
C GLN A 402 -29.92 24.85 -1.64
N ALA A 403 -30.79 23.92 -2.05
CA ALA A 403 -32.16 24.22 -2.40
C ALA A 403 -33.04 24.32 -1.14
N GLN A 404 -33.62 25.49 -0.87
CA GLN A 404 -34.82 25.58 -0.04
C GLN A 404 -35.97 24.94 -0.82
N THR A 405 -36.15 23.63 -0.64
CA THR A 405 -37.24 22.77 -1.16
C THR A 405 -37.45 22.76 -2.67
N HIS A 406 -37.18 21.62 -3.31
CA HIS A 406 -38.16 20.90 -4.13
C HIS A 406 -37.69 19.45 -4.28
N PRO A 407 -38.52 18.45 -3.89
CA PRO A 407 -38.24 17.05 -4.15
C PRO A 407 -38.33 16.81 -5.65
N VAL A 408 -37.23 16.41 -6.27
CA VAL A 408 -37.34 15.68 -7.54
C VAL A 408 -37.87 14.33 -7.10
N ASP A 409 -39.03 13.93 -7.62
CA ASP A 409 -39.67 12.63 -7.34
C ASP A 409 -38.67 11.51 -7.67
N ASN A 410 -37.90 11.08 -6.68
CA ASN A 410 -36.75 10.20 -6.85
C ASN A 410 -36.74 9.21 -5.69
N ASP A 411 -36.47 7.94 -6.00
CA ASP A 411 -36.47 6.83 -5.04
C ASP A 411 -35.55 7.06 -3.81
N ALA A 412 -34.60 8.00 -3.91
CA ALA A 412 -33.70 8.41 -2.83
C ALA A 412 -34.39 9.01 -1.61
N GLU A 413 -35.58 9.60 -1.77
CA GLU A 413 -36.36 10.21 -0.67
C GLU A 413 -36.96 9.17 0.28
N HIS A 414 -36.94 7.90 -0.10
CA HIS A 414 -37.39 6.80 0.75
C HIS A 414 -36.23 6.09 1.47
N ASP A 415 -34.98 6.46 1.19
CA ASP A 415 -33.80 5.90 1.84
C ASP A 415 -33.44 6.73 3.09
N VAL A 416 -33.67 6.15 4.27
CA VAL A 416 -33.39 6.82 5.56
C VAL A 416 -31.93 7.26 5.69
N HIS A 417 -30.99 6.49 5.14
CA HIS A 417 -29.57 6.82 5.21
C HIS A 417 -29.20 7.98 4.29
N PHE A 418 -29.91 8.13 3.17
CA PHE A 418 -29.74 9.28 2.29
C PHE A 418 -30.21 10.56 2.99
N ILE A 419 -31.41 10.54 3.59
CA ILE A 419 -31.97 11.67 4.33
C ILE A 419 -31.04 12.09 5.48
N GLU A 420 -30.55 11.12 6.27
CA GLU A 420 -29.60 11.38 7.36
C GLU A 420 -28.31 12.03 6.86
N ALA A 421 -27.73 11.51 5.77
CA ALA A 421 -26.54 12.07 5.16
C ALA A 421 -26.79 13.49 4.63
N GLN A 422 -27.92 13.73 3.96
CA GLN A 422 -28.33 15.03 3.45
C GLN A 422 -28.44 16.06 4.58
N GLN A 423 -29.08 15.72 5.70
CA GLN A 423 -29.17 16.61 6.86
C GLN A 423 -27.78 16.96 7.43
N CYS A 424 -26.87 15.98 7.48
CA CYS A 424 -25.50 16.23 7.92
C CYS A 424 -24.72 17.11 6.93
N PHE A 425 -24.90 16.91 5.63
CA PHE A 425 -24.35 17.75 4.56
C PHE A 425 -24.83 19.19 4.69
N SER A 426 -26.14 19.42 4.85
CA SER A 426 -26.70 20.76 5.03
C SER A 426 -26.14 21.49 6.25
N ARG A 427 -25.99 20.78 7.38
CA ARG A 427 -25.36 21.36 8.59
C ARG A 427 -23.88 21.71 8.37
N ALA A 428 -23.13 20.83 7.68
CA ALA A 428 -21.74 21.07 7.36
C ALA A 428 -21.56 22.27 6.41
N ILE A 429 -22.38 22.35 5.36
CA ILE A 429 -22.36 23.45 4.38
C ILE A 429 -22.77 24.77 5.06
N HIS A 430 -23.81 24.78 5.90
CA HIS A 430 -24.18 25.98 6.65
C HIS A 430 -23.00 26.50 7.51
N ARG A 431 -22.30 25.60 8.20
CA ARG A 431 -21.10 25.96 8.97
C ARG A 431 -19.99 26.51 8.07
N LEU A 432 -19.71 25.85 6.93
CA LEU A 432 -18.71 26.33 5.98
C LEU A 432 -19.06 27.71 5.44
N THR A 433 -20.33 27.95 5.08
CA THR A 433 -20.83 29.26 4.66
C THR A 433 -20.60 30.33 5.73
N GLN A 434 -20.89 30.06 7.00
CA GLN A 434 -20.62 31.01 8.09
C GLN A 434 -19.12 31.34 8.21
N VAL A 435 -18.25 30.34 8.10
CA VAL A 435 -16.79 30.52 8.16
C VAL A 435 -16.30 31.32 6.94
N SER A 436 -16.82 31.02 5.75
CA SER A 436 -16.53 31.74 4.51
C SER A 436 -16.91 33.20 4.58
N ILE A 437 -18.11 33.52 5.10
CA ILE A 437 -18.55 34.90 5.29
C ILE A 437 -17.59 35.65 6.23
N ARG A 438 -17.17 35.02 7.35
CA ARG A 438 -16.18 35.62 8.25
C ARG A 438 -14.82 35.84 7.60
N ARG A 439 -14.43 34.97 6.66
CA ARG A 439 -13.18 35.05 5.88
C ARG A 439 -13.32 35.86 4.58
N GLN A 440 -14.48 36.47 4.32
CA GLN A 440 -14.79 37.21 3.09
C GLN A 440 -14.64 36.39 1.80
N ILE A 441 -14.89 35.08 1.87
CA ILE A 441 -14.85 34.15 0.73
C ILE A 441 -16.24 34.07 0.09
N ASN A 442 -16.29 34.09 -1.24
CA ASN A 442 -17.54 33.93 -1.98
C ASN A 442 -18.10 32.50 -1.83
N VAL A 443 -19.26 32.39 -1.20
CA VAL A 443 -19.91 31.11 -0.88
C VAL A 443 -20.29 30.32 -2.13
N SER A 444 -20.73 31.00 -3.21
CA SER A 444 -21.09 30.35 -4.47
C SER A 444 -19.86 29.76 -5.17
N SER A 445 -18.73 30.49 -5.15
CA SER A 445 -17.45 29.97 -5.65
C SER A 445 -17.01 28.73 -4.88
N LEU A 446 -17.05 28.80 -3.55
CA LEU A 446 -16.69 27.66 -2.68
C LEU A 446 -17.51 26.42 -3.02
N LEU A 447 -18.83 26.54 -3.11
CA LEU A 447 -19.70 25.39 -3.39
C LEU A 447 -19.45 24.79 -4.78
N LYS A 448 -19.17 25.64 -5.77
CA LYS A 448 -18.79 25.20 -7.12
C LYS A 448 -17.44 24.49 -7.12
N GLU A 449 -16.48 24.99 -6.34
CA GLU A 449 -15.18 24.33 -6.14
C GLU A 449 -15.33 22.98 -5.44
N MET A 450 -16.17 22.89 -4.41
CA MET A 450 -16.51 21.63 -3.73
C MET A 450 -17.09 20.61 -4.71
N GLU A 451 -18.08 20.99 -5.54
CA GLU A 451 -18.66 20.08 -6.55
C GLU A 451 -17.61 19.62 -7.56
N ASN A 452 -16.80 20.54 -8.08
CA ASN A 452 -15.72 20.21 -9.02
C ASN A 452 -14.69 19.27 -8.40
N HIS A 453 -14.35 19.47 -7.13
CA HIS A 453 -13.42 18.62 -6.40
C HIS A 453 -13.98 17.21 -6.22
N VAL A 454 -15.23 17.10 -5.78
CA VAL A 454 -15.94 15.81 -5.66
C VAL A 454 -15.96 15.09 -7.00
N ARG A 455 -16.26 15.80 -8.09
CA ARG A 455 -16.28 15.21 -9.44
C ARG A 455 -14.93 14.60 -9.81
N LYS A 456 -13.83 15.27 -9.47
CA LYS A 456 -12.47 14.77 -9.71
C LYS A 456 -12.13 13.59 -8.81
N ARG A 457 -12.43 13.67 -7.50
CA ARG A 457 -12.06 12.62 -6.53
C ARG A 457 -12.85 11.34 -6.71
N LEU A 458 -14.13 11.45 -7.07
CA LEU A 458 -15.04 10.32 -7.16
C LEU A 458 -15.27 9.86 -8.61
N GLN A 459 -14.44 10.31 -9.56
CA GLN A 459 -14.52 9.86 -10.96
C GLN A 459 -14.32 8.33 -11.07
N PRO A 460 -14.93 7.66 -12.08
CA PRO A 460 -14.78 6.21 -12.29
C PRO A 460 -13.32 5.78 -12.40
N ARG A 461 -12.96 4.62 -11.82
CA ARG A 461 -11.55 4.16 -11.74
C ARG A 461 -11.33 2.83 -12.44
N LYS A 462 -12.25 2.42 -13.32
CA LYS A 462 -12.18 1.16 -14.08
C LYS A 462 -10.85 0.98 -14.82
N CYS A 463 -10.27 2.05 -15.35
CA CYS A 463 -8.96 2.02 -16.02
C CYS A 463 -7.80 1.60 -15.09
N LEU A 464 -7.92 1.84 -13.77
CA LEU A 464 -6.98 1.38 -12.76
C LEU A 464 -7.30 -0.02 -12.22
N GLY A 465 -8.38 -0.64 -12.71
CA GLY A 465 -8.75 -1.99 -12.35
C GLY A 465 -7.68 -2.98 -12.78
N LYS A 466 -7.37 -3.94 -11.89
CA LYS A 466 -6.28 -4.91 -12.13
C LYS A 466 -6.42 -5.66 -13.46
N ALA A 467 -7.64 -6.04 -13.85
CA ALA A 467 -7.89 -6.71 -15.12
C ALA A 467 -7.55 -5.82 -16.33
N CYS A 468 -8.04 -4.57 -16.35
CA CYS A 468 -7.79 -3.63 -17.43
C CYS A 468 -6.29 -3.32 -17.58
N LEU A 469 -5.60 -3.02 -16.46
CA LEU A 469 -4.16 -2.78 -16.49
C LEU A 469 -3.37 -4.01 -16.94
N SER A 470 -3.76 -5.22 -16.51
CA SER A 470 -3.06 -6.45 -16.91
C SER A 470 -3.24 -6.73 -18.40
N GLU A 471 -4.44 -6.49 -18.94
CA GLU A 471 -4.76 -6.63 -20.37
C GLU A 471 -3.97 -5.61 -21.20
N GLU A 472 -3.96 -4.33 -20.80
CA GLU A 472 -3.18 -3.29 -21.47
C GLU A 472 -1.67 -3.62 -21.47
N ILE A 473 -1.12 -4.07 -20.34
CA ILE A 473 0.28 -4.50 -20.26
C ILE A 473 0.54 -5.70 -21.18
N ALA A 474 -0.38 -6.67 -21.24
CA ALA A 474 -0.25 -7.83 -22.12
C ALA A 474 -0.24 -7.41 -23.60
N THR A 475 -1.14 -6.52 -24.01
CA THR A 475 -1.17 -5.96 -25.37
C THR A 475 0.15 -5.27 -25.72
N LEU A 476 0.67 -4.41 -24.85
CA LEU A 476 1.96 -3.74 -25.07
C LEU A 476 3.14 -4.73 -25.18
N LEU A 477 3.14 -5.78 -24.35
CA LEU A 477 4.15 -6.84 -24.42
C LEU A 477 4.10 -7.60 -25.74
N ASP A 478 2.91 -7.87 -26.27
CA ASP A 478 2.73 -8.58 -27.54
C ASP A 478 3.12 -7.68 -28.74
N GLU A 479 2.64 -6.43 -28.77
CA GLU A 479 2.90 -5.45 -29.84
C GLU A 479 4.39 -5.06 -29.97
N HIS A 480 5.12 -5.04 -28.86
CA HIS A 480 6.52 -4.60 -28.82
C HIS A 480 7.50 -5.68 -28.35
N SER A 481 7.11 -6.96 -28.43
CA SER A 481 7.89 -8.11 -27.95
C SER A 481 9.34 -8.17 -28.48
N ASP A 482 9.55 -7.73 -29.72
CA ASP A 482 10.84 -7.73 -30.41
C ASP A 482 11.66 -6.44 -30.23
N ASN A 483 11.04 -5.37 -29.69
CA ASN A 483 11.69 -4.07 -29.55
C ASN A 483 11.57 -3.51 -28.13
N PRO A 484 12.57 -3.80 -27.26
CA PRO A 484 12.60 -3.30 -25.88
C PRO A 484 12.61 -1.77 -25.74
N TYR A 485 13.01 -1.03 -26.78
CA TYR A 485 12.99 0.43 -26.76
C TYR A 485 11.56 0.95 -26.85
N TYR A 486 10.79 0.52 -27.85
CA TYR A 486 9.38 0.95 -27.99
C TYR A 486 8.50 0.45 -26.85
N LEU A 487 8.72 -0.78 -26.37
CA LEU A 487 8.03 -1.29 -25.18
C LEU A 487 8.26 -0.38 -23.97
N ARG A 488 9.49 0.12 -23.81
CA ARG A 488 9.84 1.01 -22.70
C ARG A 488 9.16 2.37 -22.81
N GLU A 489 9.14 2.98 -23.98
CA GLU A 489 8.42 4.23 -24.21
C GLU A 489 6.92 4.06 -23.91
N ALA A 490 6.29 3.01 -24.44
CA ALA A 490 4.86 2.75 -24.20
C ALA A 490 4.54 2.54 -22.70
N LEU A 491 5.40 1.81 -21.97
CA LEU A 491 5.23 1.63 -20.52
C LEU A 491 5.46 2.92 -19.73
N SER A 492 6.37 3.80 -20.20
CA SER A 492 6.58 5.12 -19.61
C SER A 492 5.36 6.03 -19.80
N ASP A 493 4.76 6.01 -20.99
CA ASP A 493 3.54 6.76 -21.31
C ASP A 493 2.35 6.26 -20.50
N MET A 494 2.22 4.93 -20.36
CA MET A 494 1.23 4.32 -19.48
C MET A 494 1.41 4.78 -18.02
N GLY A 495 2.64 4.76 -17.50
CA GLY A 495 2.95 5.24 -16.15
C GLY A 495 2.60 6.71 -15.94
N THR A 496 2.92 7.57 -16.91
CA THR A 496 2.60 9.00 -16.88
C THR A 496 1.10 9.24 -16.84
N ARG A 497 0.32 8.54 -17.69
CA ARG A 497 -1.14 8.62 -17.68
C ARG A 497 -1.72 8.15 -16.34
N MET A 498 -1.22 7.03 -15.81
CA MET A 498 -1.65 6.50 -14.50
C MET A 498 -1.39 7.50 -13.37
N GLN A 499 -0.21 8.12 -13.32
CA GLN A 499 0.12 9.13 -12.30
C GLN A 499 -0.74 10.38 -12.42
N ALA A 500 -0.93 10.92 -13.63
CA ALA A 500 -1.76 12.09 -13.86
C ALA A 500 -3.21 11.86 -13.38
N PHE A 501 -3.81 10.75 -13.82
CA PHE A 501 -5.15 10.35 -13.38
C PHE A 501 -5.21 10.16 -11.86
N SER A 502 -4.21 9.48 -11.28
CA SER A 502 -4.17 9.18 -9.83
C SER A 502 -4.06 10.44 -8.97
N ARG A 503 -3.29 11.46 -9.39
CA ARG A 503 -3.23 12.75 -8.69
C ARG A 503 -4.59 13.43 -8.63
N GLU A 504 -5.38 13.32 -9.69
CA GLU A 504 -6.70 13.91 -9.78
C GLU A 504 -7.76 13.08 -9.05
N ALA A 505 -7.75 11.76 -9.17
CA ALA A 505 -8.74 10.88 -8.57
C ALA A 505 -8.48 10.62 -7.07
N PHE A 506 -7.25 10.39 -6.67
CA PHE A 506 -6.94 10.04 -5.26
C PHE A 506 -6.54 11.26 -4.44
N GLY A 507 -5.92 12.26 -5.06
CA GLY A 507 -5.34 13.37 -4.34
C GLY A 507 -4.11 13.01 -3.51
N HIS A 508 -3.71 13.94 -2.67
CA HIS A 508 -2.62 13.77 -1.72
C HIS A 508 -3.02 14.38 -0.39
N VAL A 509 -2.68 13.70 0.70
CA VAL A 509 -2.90 14.18 2.07
C VAL A 509 -1.54 14.19 2.75
N ASN A 510 -1.16 15.33 3.34
CA ASN A 510 0.10 15.48 4.04
C ASN A 510 -0.13 15.41 5.56
N PRO A 511 0.27 14.30 6.23
CA PRO A 511 0.09 14.12 7.67
C PRO A 511 0.78 15.19 8.50
N VAL A 512 1.94 15.69 8.07
CA VAL A 512 2.76 16.65 8.84
C VAL A 512 2.02 17.98 9.06
N ARG A 513 1.06 18.31 8.19
CA ARG A 513 0.23 19.53 8.35
C ARG A 513 -1.00 19.31 9.23
N ILE A 514 -1.21 18.09 9.70
CA ILE A 514 -2.40 17.66 10.42
C ILE A 514 -1.94 17.18 11.80
N ALA A 515 -2.05 18.06 12.80
CA ALA A 515 -1.77 17.69 14.18
C ALA A 515 -2.79 16.61 14.61
N VAL A 516 -2.30 15.40 14.91
CA VAL A 516 -3.08 14.24 15.36
C VAL A 516 -2.53 13.77 16.70
#